data_AF-A0A536DSF5-F1
#
_entry.id   AF-A0A536DSF5-F1
#
_cell.length_a   1.000
_cell.length_b   1.000
_cell.length_c   1.000
_cell.angle_alpha   90.00
_cell.angle_beta   90.00
_cell.angle_gamma   90.00
#
_symmetry.space_group_name_H-M   'P 1'
#
loop_
_entity.id
_entity.type
_entity.pdbx_description
1 polymer ?
#
loop_
_entity_poly.entity_id
_entity_poly.type
_entity_poly.pdbx_seq_one_letter_code
_entity_poly.pdbx_strand_id
1 'polypeptide(L)'
;MRNRARAVVIGGGVGGASILYWLARLGWTDAVLVERARVTSGSTFHSAGLVGQLRGSLSLTRMMMNSVDLYRSLRDEAGLETGWHEVGSLRLASSPERMEELARQAGWAKTFGLPLELISAEEAQRLFPPMSTDGVLGAAYLPTDGYIDPSQLTFALVEGARRRGAEICEDTRVTSIEVVDGGVRRVITDKGAIETELVVNAGGMFAPEIGRLAGVVVPIIPMAHEYLITKPSGLRLDMPTMRDPSLLVYFRPESGGLVMGGYERDPAPWGLDGIPADFNGRLLTEDWDRFDPLMQNAIERVPSLKDAEVVRLVNGPEAFTPDGEFILGPSEVRGFWVAAGFCAHGLAGAGGMGRLVAEWIVNGRPEIDAWEMDSRRFGRHYMSRDYTLARTVEVYSTYYDVKYPGHERSAGRPLRTSPAYPRLRELGAAFGEKSGWERVNWFEPNAARGDESMRPRGWAGRLWSPAIEAEHRGCRESAGLFDFTSFAKIEVRGSGAASFLEGLCDNQVARGVGRLTYTQML
;
A
#
# COMPACT_ATOMS: atom_id res chain seq x y z
N MET A 1 24.71 -3.07 -21.58
CA MET A 1 23.31 -2.72 -21.82
C MET A 1 22.85 -3.33 -23.13
N ARG A 2 21.93 -4.30 -23.07
CA ARG A 2 21.20 -4.79 -24.24
C ARG A 2 20.46 -3.66 -24.95
N ASN A 3 20.31 -3.77 -26.28
CA ASN A 3 19.50 -2.86 -27.10
C ASN A 3 18.07 -3.37 -27.35
N ARG A 4 17.75 -4.59 -26.90
CA ARG A 4 16.42 -5.21 -26.92
C ARG A 4 16.22 -6.07 -25.67
N ALA A 5 15.06 -5.98 -25.06
CA ALA A 5 14.69 -6.73 -23.86
C ALA A 5 13.22 -7.14 -23.89
N ARG A 6 12.91 -8.30 -23.34
CA ARG A 6 11.52 -8.76 -23.22
C ARG A 6 10.70 -7.91 -22.25
N ALA A 7 11.36 -7.41 -21.21
CA ALA A 7 10.80 -6.43 -20.28
C ALA A 7 11.91 -5.49 -19.78
N VAL A 8 11.54 -4.23 -19.54
CA VAL A 8 12.40 -3.24 -18.86
C VAL A 8 11.76 -2.83 -17.54
N VAL A 9 12.44 -3.08 -16.42
CA VAL A 9 12.04 -2.63 -15.09
C VAL A 9 12.79 -1.35 -14.76
N ILE A 10 12.06 -0.25 -14.54
CA ILE A 10 12.64 1.07 -14.24
C ILE A 10 12.65 1.29 -12.74
N GLY A 11 13.83 1.32 -12.12
CA GLY A 11 14.04 1.53 -10.69
C GLY A 11 14.69 0.34 -9.99
N GLY A 12 15.86 0.58 -9.39
CA GLY A 12 16.68 -0.38 -8.63
C GLY A 12 16.41 -0.39 -7.13
N GLY A 13 15.22 0.03 -6.69
CA GLY A 13 14.76 -0.20 -5.33
C GLY A 13 14.28 -1.65 -5.13
N VAL A 14 13.92 -2.01 -3.89
CA VAL A 14 13.49 -3.38 -3.55
C VAL A 14 12.32 -3.88 -4.41
N GLY A 15 11.41 -2.98 -4.81
CA GLY A 15 10.27 -3.33 -5.67
C GLY A 15 10.71 -3.78 -7.06
N GLY A 16 11.53 -2.98 -7.75
CA GLY A 16 12.03 -3.33 -9.08
C GLY A 16 12.97 -4.54 -9.06
N ALA A 17 13.82 -4.65 -8.03
CA ALA A 17 14.68 -5.82 -7.84
C ALA A 17 13.87 -7.11 -7.67
N SER A 18 12.78 -7.06 -6.89
CA SER A 18 11.89 -8.21 -6.68
C SER A 18 11.18 -8.62 -7.96
N ILE A 19 10.66 -7.66 -8.72
CA ILE A 19 9.99 -7.92 -10.01
C ILE A 19 10.98 -8.56 -11.00
N LEU A 20 12.19 -8.03 -11.11
CA LEU A 20 13.23 -8.59 -11.99
C LEU A 20 13.59 -10.03 -11.58
N TYR A 21 13.77 -10.26 -10.28
CA TYR A 21 14.05 -11.59 -9.73
C TYR A 21 12.96 -12.60 -10.10
N TRP A 22 11.68 -12.25 -9.91
CA TRP A 22 10.57 -13.14 -10.22
C TRP A 22 10.37 -13.36 -11.72
N LEU A 23 10.52 -12.32 -12.55
CA LEU A 23 10.52 -12.47 -14.01
C LEU A 23 11.60 -13.46 -14.46
N ALA A 24 12.83 -13.30 -13.96
CA ALA A 24 13.92 -14.22 -14.28
C ALA A 24 13.66 -15.64 -13.75
N ARG A 25 13.08 -15.78 -12.54
CA ARG A 25 12.69 -17.06 -11.95
C ARG A 25 11.58 -17.77 -12.75
N LEU A 26 10.68 -17.02 -13.39
CA LEU A 26 9.64 -17.52 -14.29
C LEU A 26 10.14 -17.74 -15.74
N GLY A 27 11.45 -17.61 -15.98
CA GLY A 27 12.08 -17.91 -17.27
C GLY A 27 12.19 -16.73 -18.23
N TRP A 28 11.83 -15.50 -17.82
CA TRP A 28 12.09 -14.28 -18.59
C TRP A 28 13.51 -13.79 -18.30
N THR A 29 14.50 -14.52 -18.81
CA THR A 29 15.93 -14.30 -18.53
C THR A 29 16.54 -13.13 -19.31
N ASP A 30 15.82 -12.56 -20.28
CA ASP A 30 16.21 -11.40 -21.08
C ASP A 30 15.48 -10.10 -20.65
N ALA A 31 15.08 -10.04 -19.39
CA ALA A 31 14.62 -8.81 -18.73
C ALA A 31 15.80 -7.94 -18.27
N VAL A 32 15.61 -6.62 -18.28
CA VAL A 32 16.62 -5.62 -17.90
C VAL A 32 16.07 -4.72 -16.81
N LEU A 33 16.85 -4.48 -15.76
CA LEU A 33 16.60 -3.41 -14.80
C LEU A 33 17.46 -2.20 -15.13
N VAL A 34 16.86 -1.01 -15.19
CA VAL A 34 17.56 0.27 -15.35
C VAL A 34 17.40 1.10 -14.07
N GLU A 35 18.54 1.50 -13.49
CA GLU A 35 18.62 2.31 -12.28
C GLU A 35 19.44 3.55 -12.59
N ARG A 36 18.89 4.73 -12.28
CA ARG A 36 19.50 6.02 -12.63
C ARG A 36 20.78 6.33 -11.84
N ALA A 37 20.98 5.69 -10.70
CA ALA A 37 22.16 5.79 -9.85
C ALA A 37 22.61 4.39 -9.43
N ARG A 38 22.69 4.09 -8.12
CA ARG A 38 22.95 2.75 -7.60
C ARG A 38 21.67 2.06 -7.14
N VAL A 39 21.65 0.74 -7.18
CA VAL A 39 20.64 -0.08 -6.51
C VAL A 39 20.49 0.41 -5.06
N THR A 40 19.25 0.42 -4.57
CA THR A 40 18.82 0.98 -3.27
C THR A 40 18.75 2.50 -3.13
N SER A 41 19.21 3.30 -4.10
CA SER A 41 19.33 4.78 -4.00
C SER A 41 18.03 5.58 -3.89
N GLY A 42 16.86 4.93 -3.93
CA GLY A 42 15.55 5.53 -3.62
C GLY A 42 15.24 5.46 -2.12
N SER A 43 13.97 5.19 -1.77
CA SER A 43 13.58 5.07 -0.36
C SER A 43 14.06 3.79 0.34
N THR A 44 14.60 2.83 -0.43
CA THR A 44 14.97 1.50 0.10
C THR A 44 16.09 1.57 1.13
N PHE A 45 17.21 2.26 0.85
CA PHE A 45 18.38 2.22 1.74
C PHE A 45 18.12 2.76 3.15
N HIS A 46 17.10 3.61 3.31
CA HIS A 46 16.74 4.25 4.57
C HIS A 46 15.43 3.71 5.16
N SER A 47 14.96 2.54 4.73
CA SER A 47 13.79 1.94 5.37
C SER A 47 14.12 1.46 6.77
N ALA A 48 13.19 1.65 7.71
CA ALA A 48 13.28 1.05 9.04
C ALA A 48 13.16 -0.49 9.00
N GLY A 49 12.75 -1.12 7.89
CA GLY A 49 12.88 -2.56 7.68
C GLY A 49 11.90 -3.46 8.46
N LEU A 50 10.88 -2.91 9.13
CA LEU A 50 9.89 -3.74 9.83
C LEU A 50 9.03 -4.54 8.85
N VAL A 51 8.82 -5.82 9.13
CA VAL A 51 8.04 -6.76 8.30
C VAL A 51 6.93 -7.36 9.16
N GLY A 52 5.68 -7.00 8.83
CA GLY A 52 4.51 -7.65 9.41
C GLY A 52 3.63 -8.27 8.33
N GLN A 53 3.01 -9.42 8.61
CA GLN A 53 2.24 -10.17 7.60
C GLN A 53 0.76 -9.79 7.51
N LEU A 54 0.09 -9.61 8.65
CA LEU A 54 -1.35 -9.39 8.65
C LEU A 54 -1.74 -8.03 8.06
N ARG A 55 -2.72 -7.99 7.15
CA ARG A 55 -3.24 -6.77 6.51
C ARG A 55 -4.78 -6.71 6.52
N GLY A 56 -5.32 -5.61 6.00
CA GLY A 56 -6.76 -5.33 5.95
C GLY A 56 -7.57 -6.22 5.01
N SER A 57 -6.91 -6.95 4.09
CA SER A 57 -7.57 -7.84 3.15
C SER A 57 -6.82 -9.17 2.96
N LEU A 58 -7.52 -10.13 2.34
CA LEU A 58 -7.00 -11.46 2.05
C LEU A 58 -5.83 -11.43 1.07
N SER A 59 -5.98 -10.66 -0.01
CA SER A 59 -4.94 -10.53 -1.03
C SER A 59 -3.67 -9.90 -0.48
N LEU A 60 -3.80 -8.81 0.28
CA LEU A 60 -2.66 -8.15 0.92
C LEU A 60 -1.97 -9.08 1.92
N THR A 61 -2.72 -9.76 2.79
CA THR A 61 -2.13 -10.68 3.78
C THR A 61 -1.36 -11.81 3.10
N ARG A 62 -1.94 -12.42 2.05
CA ARG A 62 -1.26 -13.48 1.29
C ARG A 62 -0.02 -12.98 0.56
N MET A 63 -0.05 -11.76 0.04
CA MET A 63 1.12 -11.12 -0.56
C MET A 63 2.24 -10.91 0.47
N MET A 64 1.93 -10.49 1.69
CA MET A 64 2.94 -10.34 2.75
C MET A 64 3.50 -11.70 3.21
N MET A 65 2.65 -12.73 3.33
CA MET A 65 3.10 -14.10 3.64
C MET A 65 4.07 -14.63 2.59
N ASN A 66 3.74 -14.47 1.29
CA ASN A 66 4.64 -14.81 0.20
C ASN A 66 5.97 -14.05 0.25
N SER A 67 5.99 -12.85 0.83
CA SER A 67 7.22 -12.07 1.02
C SER A 67 8.11 -12.72 2.08
N VAL A 68 7.55 -13.06 3.24
CA VAL A 68 8.29 -13.74 4.31
C VAL A 68 8.79 -15.12 3.87
N ASP A 69 7.98 -15.88 3.13
CA ASP A 69 8.40 -17.17 2.57
C ASP A 69 9.61 -17.01 1.63
N LEU A 70 9.62 -15.98 0.79
CA LEU A 70 10.78 -15.66 -0.03
C LEU A 70 11.99 -15.27 0.83
N TYR A 71 11.82 -14.44 1.87
CA TYR A 71 12.93 -13.99 2.70
C TYR A 71 13.63 -15.13 3.45
N ARG A 72 12.87 -16.18 3.81
CA ARG A 72 13.40 -17.41 4.39
C ARG A 72 14.26 -18.22 3.41
N SER A 73 13.88 -18.30 2.13
CA SER A 73 14.57 -19.15 1.14
C SER A 73 15.59 -18.42 0.26
N LEU A 74 15.49 -17.09 0.15
CA LEU A 74 16.25 -16.31 -0.84
C LEU A 74 17.76 -16.38 -0.59
N ARG A 75 18.22 -16.51 0.66
CA ARG A 75 19.65 -16.67 0.97
C ARG A 75 20.24 -17.86 0.23
N ASP A 76 19.55 -18.99 0.25
CA ASP A 76 20.02 -20.23 -0.36
C ASP A 76 19.99 -20.14 -1.90
N GLU A 77 19.02 -19.41 -2.45
CA GLU A 77 18.89 -19.19 -3.89
C GLU A 77 19.90 -18.16 -4.46
N ALA A 78 20.17 -17.09 -3.72
CA ALA A 78 21.03 -15.98 -4.15
C ALA A 78 22.50 -16.16 -3.70
N GLY A 79 22.74 -16.98 -2.67
CA GLY A 79 24.06 -17.13 -2.04
C GLY A 79 24.55 -15.86 -1.35
N LEU A 80 23.64 -15.00 -0.91
CA LEU A 80 23.90 -13.75 -0.18
C LEU A 80 22.98 -13.66 1.03
N GLU A 81 23.46 -13.06 2.12
CA GLU A 81 22.60 -12.75 3.26
C GLU A 81 21.47 -11.79 2.85
N THR A 82 20.28 -12.02 3.39
CA THR A 82 19.08 -11.19 3.14
C THR A 82 18.84 -10.18 4.24
N GLY A 83 19.52 -10.34 5.38
CA GLY A 83 19.27 -9.58 6.61
C GLY A 83 17.91 -9.87 7.25
N TRP A 84 17.26 -11.01 6.95
CA TRP A 84 15.99 -11.41 7.55
C TRP A 84 16.17 -11.87 9.00
N HIS A 85 15.43 -11.26 9.91
CA HIS A 85 15.38 -11.63 11.32
C HIS A 85 13.94 -11.93 11.73
N GLU A 86 13.60 -13.22 11.81
CA GLU A 86 12.28 -13.71 12.24
C GLU A 86 12.18 -13.72 13.76
N VAL A 87 12.02 -12.52 14.34
CA VAL A 87 11.98 -12.29 15.78
C VAL A 87 10.56 -12.06 16.32
N GLY A 88 9.56 -12.09 15.44
CA GLY A 88 8.18 -11.79 15.74
C GLY A 88 7.83 -10.30 15.76
N SER A 89 6.55 -10.01 15.94
CA SER A 89 6.04 -8.65 16.11
C SER A 89 4.98 -8.57 17.21
N LEU A 90 4.96 -7.43 17.90
CA LEU A 90 3.96 -7.03 18.88
C LEU A 90 3.18 -5.83 18.36
N ARG A 91 1.85 -5.89 18.45
CA ARG A 91 0.96 -4.74 18.25
C ARG A 91 0.17 -4.52 19.54
N LEU A 92 0.47 -3.43 20.24
CA LEU A 92 -0.15 -3.12 21.53
C LEU A 92 -1.57 -2.57 21.36
N ALA A 93 -2.38 -2.79 22.39
CA ALA A 93 -3.69 -2.17 22.54
C ALA A 93 -3.74 -1.41 23.87
N SER A 94 -3.90 -0.09 23.77
CA SER A 94 -3.95 0.82 24.93
C SER A 94 -5.37 1.36 25.16
N SER A 95 -6.38 0.73 24.56
CA SER A 95 -7.79 1.04 24.76
C SER A 95 -8.69 -0.19 24.52
N PRO A 96 -9.91 -0.21 25.08
CA PRO A 96 -10.87 -1.29 24.80
C PRO A 96 -11.20 -1.42 23.31
N GLU A 97 -11.27 -0.31 22.58
CA GLU A 97 -11.52 -0.29 21.13
C GLU A 97 -10.38 -0.99 20.38
N ARG A 98 -9.13 -0.77 20.80
CA ARG A 98 -7.96 -1.47 20.24
C ARG A 98 -7.98 -2.96 20.56
N MET A 99 -8.38 -3.35 21.76
CA MET A 99 -8.52 -4.78 22.09
C MET A 99 -9.55 -5.46 21.20
N GLU A 100 -10.67 -4.79 20.88
CA GLU A 100 -11.67 -5.32 19.94
C GLU A 100 -11.10 -5.41 18.50
N GLU A 101 -10.33 -4.40 18.06
CA GLU A 101 -9.59 -4.45 16.79
C GLU A 101 -8.66 -5.67 16.71
N LEU A 102 -7.85 -5.90 17.75
CA LEU A 102 -6.92 -7.02 17.81
C LEU A 102 -7.64 -8.37 17.87
N ALA A 103 -8.75 -8.48 18.61
CA ALA A 103 -9.55 -9.71 18.67
C ALA A 103 -10.08 -10.11 17.29
N ARG A 104 -10.53 -9.14 16.50
CA ARG A 104 -10.95 -9.35 15.12
C ARG A 104 -9.78 -9.76 14.22
N GLN A 105 -8.64 -9.09 14.35
CA GLN A 105 -7.41 -9.44 13.63
C GLN A 105 -6.95 -10.88 13.93
N ALA A 106 -7.03 -11.33 15.18
CA ALA A 106 -6.76 -12.71 15.57
C ALA A 106 -7.73 -13.71 14.92
N GLY A 107 -9.02 -13.36 14.85
CA GLY A 107 -10.02 -14.15 14.13
C GLY A 107 -9.69 -14.30 12.63
N TRP A 108 -9.26 -13.21 11.99
CA TRP A 108 -8.80 -13.21 10.60
C TRP A 108 -7.51 -13.98 10.39
N ALA A 109 -6.50 -13.81 11.26
CA ALA A 109 -5.22 -14.51 11.19
C ALA A 109 -5.39 -16.04 11.10
N LYS A 110 -6.36 -16.60 11.84
CA LYS A 110 -6.70 -18.03 11.77
C LYS A 110 -7.13 -18.49 10.37
N THR A 111 -7.85 -17.65 9.62
CA THR A 111 -8.26 -17.98 8.24
C THR A 111 -7.09 -18.03 7.26
N PHE A 112 -5.97 -17.38 7.60
CA PHE A 112 -4.73 -17.37 6.83
C PHE A 112 -3.70 -18.38 7.31
N GLY A 113 -3.95 -19.07 8.43
CA GLY A 113 -2.94 -19.92 9.07
C GLY A 113 -1.79 -19.15 9.72
N LEU A 114 -1.98 -17.86 10.02
CA LEU A 114 -1.01 -17.08 10.78
C LEU A 114 -1.17 -17.35 12.28
N PRO A 115 -0.09 -17.71 13.01
CA PRO A 115 -0.14 -18.03 14.44
C PRO A 115 -0.18 -16.75 15.29
N LEU A 116 -1.21 -15.92 15.10
CA LEU A 116 -1.40 -14.70 15.90
C LEU A 116 -2.05 -15.05 17.24
N GLU A 117 -1.40 -14.62 18.32
CA GLU A 117 -1.84 -14.82 19.69
C GLU A 117 -2.19 -13.47 20.34
N LEU A 118 -3.26 -13.45 21.12
CA LEU A 118 -3.55 -12.31 22.00
C LEU A 118 -2.93 -12.61 23.36
N ILE A 119 -2.13 -11.67 23.83
CA ILE A 119 -1.36 -11.80 25.07
C ILE A 119 -1.61 -10.60 25.98
N SER A 120 -1.39 -10.80 27.28
CA SER A 120 -1.40 -9.76 28.31
C SER A 120 -0.29 -8.72 28.13
N ALA A 121 -0.43 -7.57 28.80
CA ALA A 121 0.61 -6.55 28.81
C ALA A 121 1.92 -7.06 29.44
N GLU A 122 1.82 -7.88 30.49
CA GLU A 122 2.97 -8.49 31.17
C GLU A 122 3.69 -9.51 30.28
N GLU A 123 2.95 -10.28 29.46
CA GLU A 123 3.54 -11.16 28.46
C GLU A 123 4.27 -10.37 27.36
N ALA A 124 3.65 -9.28 26.88
CA ALA A 124 4.28 -8.40 25.90
C ALA A 124 5.58 -7.79 26.44
N GLN A 125 5.59 -7.32 27.70
CA GLN A 125 6.80 -6.81 28.35
C GLN A 125 7.88 -7.88 28.53
N ARG A 126 7.53 -9.14 28.82
CA ARG A 126 8.53 -10.22 28.87
C ARG A 126 9.23 -10.44 27.52
N LEU A 127 8.51 -10.28 26.42
CA LEU A 127 9.05 -10.39 25.07
C LEU A 127 9.83 -9.14 24.65
N PHE A 128 9.35 -7.95 25.02
CA PHE A 128 10.01 -6.66 24.79
C PHE A 128 10.30 -5.94 26.11
N PRO A 129 11.35 -6.36 26.87
CA PRO A 129 11.64 -5.84 28.21
C PRO A 129 11.68 -4.31 28.40
N PRO A 130 12.16 -3.49 27.44
CA PRO A 130 12.28 -2.06 27.71
C PRO A 130 10.94 -1.31 27.65
N MET A 131 9.81 -1.96 27.30
CA MET A 131 8.50 -1.30 27.33
C MET A 131 7.95 -1.12 28.74
N SER A 132 7.24 -0.01 28.98
CA SER A 132 6.28 0.13 30.07
C SER A 132 4.96 -0.57 29.73
N THR A 133 4.29 -1.13 30.74
CA THR A 133 2.93 -1.67 30.63
C THR A 133 1.85 -0.64 30.96
N ASP A 134 2.23 0.57 31.39
CA ASP A 134 1.28 1.62 31.73
C ASP A 134 0.37 1.93 30.54
N GLY A 135 -0.95 1.93 30.80
CA GLY A 135 -1.99 2.15 29.81
C GLY A 135 -2.21 1.01 28.81
N VAL A 136 -1.44 -0.09 28.86
CA VAL A 136 -1.58 -1.23 27.93
C VAL A 136 -2.56 -2.25 28.49
N LEU A 137 -3.58 -2.59 27.71
CA LEU A 137 -4.56 -3.61 28.06
C LEU A 137 -4.16 -5.02 27.58
N GLY A 138 -3.35 -5.09 26.53
CA GLY A 138 -2.85 -6.32 25.94
C GLY A 138 -2.13 -6.07 24.62
N ALA A 139 -1.77 -7.15 23.93
CA ALA A 139 -1.11 -7.10 22.63
C ALA A 139 -1.51 -8.28 21.74
N ALA A 140 -1.31 -8.10 20.43
CA ALA A 140 -1.25 -9.19 19.48
C ALA A 140 0.22 -9.52 19.20
N TYR A 141 0.58 -10.79 19.32
CA TYR A 141 1.90 -11.32 19.02
C TYR A 141 1.84 -12.23 17.79
N LEU A 142 2.72 -12.01 16.83
CA LEU A 142 2.86 -12.86 15.65
C LEU A 142 4.34 -13.28 15.50
N PRO A 143 4.72 -14.53 15.82
CA PRO A 143 6.11 -14.97 15.87
C PRO A 143 6.78 -15.06 14.49
N THR A 144 6.00 -15.17 13.41
CA THR A 144 6.50 -15.31 12.04
C THR A 144 6.83 -13.97 11.39
N ASP A 145 6.61 -12.86 12.09
CA ASP A 145 6.99 -11.51 11.65
C ASP A 145 8.44 -11.19 12.05
N GLY A 146 8.91 -9.98 11.73
CA GLY A 146 10.25 -9.58 12.11
C GLY A 146 10.71 -8.28 11.48
N TYR A 147 11.99 -8.20 11.15
CA TYR A 147 12.56 -7.10 10.40
C TYR A 147 13.60 -7.61 9.40
N ILE A 148 13.92 -6.78 8.40
CA ILE A 148 14.86 -7.10 7.34
C ILE A 148 15.79 -5.92 7.05
N ASP A 149 17.07 -6.19 6.76
CA ASP A 149 17.95 -5.18 6.20
C ASP A 149 17.54 -4.88 4.75
N PRO A 150 17.16 -3.62 4.44
CA PRO A 150 16.61 -3.31 3.14
C PRO A 150 17.62 -3.40 2.00
N SER A 151 18.90 -3.13 2.27
CA SER A 151 19.94 -3.14 1.25
C SER A 151 20.37 -4.57 0.94
N GLN A 152 20.61 -5.39 1.96
CA GLN A 152 20.95 -6.81 1.81
C GLN A 152 19.87 -7.57 1.04
N LEU A 153 18.59 -7.39 1.40
CA LEU A 153 17.48 -7.98 0.66
C LEU A 153 17.53 -7.60 -0.83
N THR A 154 17.71 -6.31 -1.12
CA THR A 154 17.70 -5.81 -2.49
C THR A 154 18.89 -6.36 -3.29
N PHE A 155 20.07 -6.43 -2.70
CA PHE A 155 21.24 -7.03 -3.34
C PHE A 155 21.06 -8.54 -3.57
N ALA A 156 20.47 -9.27 -2.63
CA ALA A 156 20.15 -10.69 -2.79
C ALA A 156 19.16 -10.93 -3.93
N LEU A 157 18.13 -10.09 -4.08
CA LEU A 157 17.18 -10.16 -5.20
C LEU A 157 17.87 -9.89 -6.54
N VAL A 158 18.67 -8.82 -6.62
CA VAL A 158 19.45 -8.47 -7.83
C VAL A 158 20.39 -9.59 -8.24
N GLU A 159 21.12 -10.17 -7.28
CA GLU A 159 22.04 -11.28 -7.55
C GLU A 159 21.28 -12.53 -7.97
N GLY A 160 20.17 -12.85 -7.31
CA GLY A 160 19.28 -13.95 -7.70
C GLY A 160 18.73 -13.81 -9.12
N ALA A 161 18.43 -12.58 -9.56
CA ALA A 161 18.02 -12.28 -10.92
C ALA A 161 19.19 -12.41 -11.92
N ARG A 162 20.36 -11.86 -11.57
CA ARG A 162 21.58 -11.90 -12.40
C ARG A 162 22.03 -13.33 -12.69
N ARG A 163 22.02 -14.21 -11.67
CA ARG A 163 22.33 -15.65 -11.81
C ARG A 163 21.42 -16.38 -12.78
N ARG A 164 20.23 -15.83 -13.04
CA ARG A 164 19.23 -16.35 -13.99
C ARG A 164 19.28 -15.63 -15.34
N GLY A 165 20.26 -14.75 -15.59
CA GLY A 165 20.51 -14.13 -16.89
C GLY A 165 20.01 -12.69 -17.06
N ALA A 166 19.25 -12.16 -16.09
CA ALA A 166 18.77 -10.79 -16.13
C ALA A 166 19.94 -9.79 -16.10
N GLU A 167 19.79 -8.66 -16.80
CA GLU A 167 20.80 -7.59 -16.81
C GLU A 167 20.39 -6.45 -15.87
N ILE A 168 21.35 -5.89 -15.15
CA ILE A 168 21.15 -4.73 -14.26
C ILE A 168 22.07 -3.62 -14.73
N CYS A 169 21.47 -2.49 -15.08
CA CYS A 169 22.15 -1.31 -15.61
C CYS A 169 22.01 -0.15 -14.62
N GLU A 170 23.01 -0.01 -13.74
CA GLU A 170 23.16 1.16 -12.87
C GLU A 170 23.69 2.38 -13.64
N ASP A 171 23.60 3.55 -13.00
CA ASP A 171 24.00 4.84 -13.54
C ASP A 171 23.35 5.11 -14.91
N THR A 172 22.15 4.60 -15.14
CA THR A 172 21.45 4.57 -16.44
C THR A 172 20.07 5.20 -16.28
N ARG A 173 19.94 6.46 -16.68
CA ARG A 173 18.71 7.23 -16.50
C ARG A 173 17.79 7.06 -17.70
N VAL A 174 16.54 6.66 -17.46
CA VAL A 174 15.47 6.76 -18.46
C VAL A 174 15.11 8.22 -18.68
N THR A 175 15.10 8.66 -19.93
CA THR A 175 14.81 10.05 -20.34
C THR A 175 13.54 10.16 -21.18
N SER A 176 13.11 9.08 -21.83
CA SER A 176 11.87 9.04 -22.62
C SER A 176 11.35 7.61 -22.78
N ILE A 177 10.04 7.47 -23.00
CA ILE A 177 9.38 6.21 -23.35
C ILE A 177 8.61 6.46 -24.65
N GLU A 178 8.96 5.73 -25.70
CA GLU A 178 8.31 5.84 -27.00
C GLU A 178 7.03 5.01 -27.00
N VAL A 179 5.89 5.68 -27.23
CA VAL A 179 4.56 5.06 -27.31
C VAL A 179 4.03 5.21 -28.74
N VAL A 180 3.71 4.10 -29.39
CA VAL A 180 3.20 4.02 -30.76
C VAL A 180 1.87 3.28 -30.75
N ASP A 181 0.85 3.83 -31.40
CA ASP A 181 -0.52 3.26 -31.45
C ASP A 181 -1.13 2.91 -30.08
N GLY A 182 -0.73 3.66 -29.03
CA GLY A 182 -1.17 3.44 -27.66
C GLY A 182 -0.47 2.29 -26.92
N GLY A 183 0.68 1.83 -27.41
CA GLY A 183 1.52 0.83 -26.73
C GLY A 183 3.00 1.23 -26.68
N VAL A 184 3.71 0.75 -25.66
CA VAL A 184 5.16 0.96 -25.52
C VAL A 184 5.91 0.29 -26.66
N ARG A 185 6.89 0.99 -27.22
CA ARG A 185 7.79 0.46 -28.27
C ARG A 185 9.26 0.40 -27.84
N ARG A 186 9.69 1.36 -27.02
CA ARG A 186 11.11 1.55 -26.68
C ARG A 186 11.27 2.42 -25.43
N VAL A 187 12.31 2.13 -24.65
CA VAL A 187 12.79 2.98 -23.55
C VAL A 187 14.08 3.67 -24.01
N ILE A 188 14.15 4.99 -23.86
CA ILE A 188 15.35 5.79 -24.17
C ILE A 188 16.06 6.11 -22.86
N THR A 189 17.36 5.81 -22.80
CA THR A 189 18.22 6.17 -21.67
C THR A 189 19.35 7.11 -22.12
N ASP A 190 20.04 7.70 -21.17
CA ASP A 190 21.28 8.45 -21.39
C ASP A 190 22.45 7.59 -21.92
N LYS A 191 22.32 6.25 -21.91
CA LYS A 191 23.31 5.30 -22.43
C LYS A 191 22.85 4.55 -23.68
N GLY A 192 21.69 4.92 -24.24
CA GLY A 192 21.16 4.34 -25.46
C GLY A 192 19.71 3.83 -25.32
N ALA A 193 19.18 3.32 -26.41
CA ALA A 193 17.80 2.83 -26.45
C ALA A 193 17.70 1.33 -26.19
N ILE A 194 16.62 0.90 -25.56
CA ILE A 194 16.23 -0.49 -25.37
C ILE A 194 14.86 -0.71 -26.01
N GLU A 195 14.80 -1.49 -27.07
CA GLU A 195 13.55 -1.92 -27.69
C GLU A 195 12.82 -2.92 -26.79
N THR A 196 11.57 -2.61 -26.44
CA THR A 196 10.73 -3.47 -25.61
C THR A 196 9.25 -3.09 -25.78
N GLU A 197 8.38 -4.07 -25.60
CA GLU A 197 6.92 -3.86 -25.59
C GLU A 197 6.36 -3.89 -24.16
N LEU A 198 7.22 -4.08 -23.15
CA LEU A 198 6.82 -4.15 -21.76
C LEU A 198 7.78 -3.37 -20.85
N VAL A 199 7.22 -2.41 -20.14
CA VAL A 199 7.93 -1.56 -19.16
C VAL A 199 7.21 -1.63 -17.84
N VAL A 200 7.95 -1.83 -16.76
CA VAL A 200 7.44 -1.76 -15.38
C VAL A 200 8.04 -0.54 -14.71
N ASN A 201 7.20 0.45 -14.41
CA ASN A 201 7.56 1.62 -13.63
C ASN A 201 7.59 1.26 -12.13
N ALA A 202 8.80 1.00 -11.62
CA ALA A 202 9.09 0.73 -10.22
C ALA A 202 9.93 1.85 -9.58
N GLY A 203 9.75 3.09 -10.04
CA GLY A 203 10.59 4.24 -9.66
C GLY A 203 10.33 4.83 -8.27
N GLY A 204 9.56 4.16 -7.41
CA GLY A 204 9.25 4.65 -6.06
C GLY A 204 8.62 6.06 -6.09
N MET A 205 9.23 7.01 -5.38
CA MET A 205 8.79 8.42 -5.39
C MET A 205 8.90 9.12 -6.75
N PHE A 206 9.70 8.58 -7.69
CA PHE A 206 9.82 9.07 -9.07
C PHE A 206 8.82 8.42 -10.03
N ALA A 207 7.98 7.48 -9.55
CA ALA A 207 6.99 6.84 -10.40
C ALA A 207 6.03 7.84 -11.11
N PRO A 208 5.61 8.97 -10.50
CA PRO A 208 4.86 10.00 -11.22
C PRO A 208 5.64 10.64 -12.39
N GLU A 209 6.94 10.86 -12.23
CA GLU A 209 7.79 11.42 -13.28
C GLU A 209 7.96 10.45 -14.45
N ILE A 210 8.22 9.17 -14.13
CA ILE A 210 8.33 8.11 -15.14
C ILE A 210 6.99 7.88 -15.85
N GLY A 211 5.87 7.93 -15.11
CA GLY A 211 4.53 7.86 -15.69
C GLY A 211 4.27 8.92 -16.75
N ARG A 212 4.68 10.18 -16.47
CA ARG A 212 4.55 11.29 -17.43
C ARG A 212 5.30 11.05 -18.73
N LEU A 213 6.42 10.31 -18.73
CA LEU A 213 7.16 9.96 -19.96
C LEU A 213 6.32 9.07 -20.90
N ALA A 214 5.36 8.31 -20.37
CA ALA A 214 4.43 7.49 -21.14
C ALA A 214 3.01 8.09 -21.24
N GLY A 215 2.78 9.29 -20.69
CA GLY A 215 1.45 9.91 -20.63
C GLY A 215 0.49 9.29 -19.59
N VAL A 216 1.02 8.52 -18.62
CA VAL A 216 0.25 7.84 -17.57
C VAL A 216 0.34 8.60 -16.25
N VAL A 217 -0.80 8.77 -15.59
CA VAL A 217 -0.86 9.42 -14.27
C VAL A 217 -0.70 8.38 -13.16
N VAL A 218 0.31 8.58 -12.31
CA VAL A 218 0.54 7.77 -11.11
C VAL A 218 0.34 8.65 -9.87
N PRO A 219 -0.77 8.50 -9.12
CA PRO A 219 -1.10 9.39 -8.01
C PRO A 219 -0.31 9.03 -6.74
N ILE A 220 0.90 9.57 -6.63
CA ILE A 220 1.78 9.40 -5.48
C ILE A 220 2.24 10.77 -5.00
N ILE A 221 2.27 10.94 -3.68
CA ILE A 221 2.88 12.09 -3.01
C ILE A 221 4.01 11.57 -2.12
N PRO A 222 5.25 12.03 -2.32
CA PRO A 222 6.33 11.78 -1.39
C PRO A 222 6.03 12.47 -0.05
N MET A 223 6.14 11.74 1.06
CA MET A 223 6.00 12.25 2.42
C MET A 223 7.32 12.05 3.17
N ALA A 224 7.75 13.04 3.93
CA ALA A 224 8.90 12.91 4.81
C ALA A 224 8.54 12.00 6.01
N HIS A 225 9.29 10.92 6.20
CA HIS A 225 9.09 9.97 7.30
C HIS A 225 10.35 9.86 8.16
N GLU A 226 10.17 9.86 9.47
CA GLU A 226 11.27 9.95 10.44
C GLU A 226 11.35 8.78 11.41
N TYR A 227 12.58 8.36 11.67
CA TYR A 227 12.93 7.44 12.77
C TYR A 227 14.33 7.73 13.28
N LEU A 228 14.56 7.51 14.57
CA LEU A 228 15.87 7.60 15.20
C LEU A 228 16.53 6.23 15.33
N ILE A 229 17.84 6.26 15.47
CA ILE A 229 18.67 5.10 15.84
C ILE A 229 19.42 5.46 17.12
N THR A 230 19.29 4.64 18.17
CA THR A 230 20.03 4.84 19.42
C THR A 230 21.41 4.19 19.37
N LYS A 231 22.31 4.62 20.24
CA LYS A 231 23.54 3.87 20.54
C LYS A 231 23.20 2.52 21.18
N PRO A 232 24.11 1.52 21.10
CA PRO A 232 23.94 0.26 21.80
C PRO A 232 23.77 0.48 23.31
N SER A 233 22.74 -0.13 23.89
CA SER A 233 22.40 -0.06 25.31
C SER A 233 22.31 -1.44 25.97
N GLY A 234 22.80 -2.47 25.29
CA GLY A 234 22.79 -3.87 25.77
C GLY A 234 21.46 -4.59 25.51
N LEU A 235 20.59 -4.04 24.68
CA LEU A 235 19.33 -4.68 24.30
C LEU A 235 19.58 -5.92 23.46
N ARG A 236 18.72 -6.93 23.64
CA ARG A 236 18.81 -8.17 22.90
C ARG A 236 18.35 -7.98 21.45
N LEU A 237 19.05 -8.60 20.51
CA LEU A 237 18.71 -8.54 19.08
C LEU A 237 17.54 -9.45 18.68
N ASP A 238 17.19 -10.42 19.53
CA ASP A 238 16.11 -11.39 19.29
C ASP A 238 14.76 -10.93 19.86
N MET A 239 14.64 -9.68 20.32
CA MET A 239 13.35 -9.11 20.71
C MET A 239 12.45 -8.92 19.47
N PRO A 240 11.13 -9.13 19.60
CA PRO A 240 10.21 -8.83 18.52
C PRO A 240 10.24 -7.34 18.17
N THR A 241 9.80 -7.02 16.96
CA THR A 241 9.42 -5.63 16.65
C THR A 241 8.19 -5.24 17.45
N MET A 242 8.01 -3.97 17.79
CA MET A 242 6.86 -3.51 18.56
C MET A 242 6.21 -2.31 17.90
N ARG A 243 4.88 -2.24 17.91
CA ARG A 243 4.11 -1.07 17.52
C ARG A 243 3.12 -0.72 18.63
N ASP A 244 3.04 0.55 18.97
CA ASP A 244 1.94 1.12 19.76
C ASP A 244 1.13 2.08 18.86
N PRO A 245 0.05 1.58 18.21
CA PRO A 245 -0.80 2.42 17.38
C PRO A 245 -1.53 3.54 18.13
N SER A 246 -1.66 3.46 19.46
CA SER A 246 -2.32 4.50 20.25
C SER A 246 -1.41 5.71 20.45
N LEU A 247 -0.11 5.42 20.61
CA LEU A 247 0.96 6.41 20.74
C LEU A 247 1.66 6.75 19.41
N LEU A 248 1.21 6.13 18.31
CA LEU A 248 1.67 6.37 16.94
C LEU A 248 3.13 5.97 16.67
N VAL A 249 3.72 5.10 17.50
CA VAL A 249 5.16 4.76 17.47
C VAL A 249 5.42 3.29 17.17
N TYR A 250 6.60 3.00 16.64
CA TYR A 250 7.11 1.67 16.39
C TYR A 250 8.58 1.54 16.77
N PHE A 251 9.01 0.31 17.02
CA PHE A 251 10.34 -0.03 17.51
C PHE A 251 10.83 -1.33 16.88
N ARG A 252 12.14 -1.44 16.71
CA ARG A 252 12.82 -2.71 16.52
C ARG A 252 14.22 -2.68 17.12
N PRO A 253 14.79 -3.83 17.52
CA PRO A 253 16.19 -3.88 17.91
C PRO A 253 17.09 -3.55 16.71
N GLU A 254 18.19 -2.86 16.98
CA GLU A 254 19.23 -2.54 16.00
C GLU A 254 20.58 -2.46 16.71
N SER A 255 21.53 -3.34 16.36
CA SER A 255 22.91 -3.30 16.84
C SER A 255 23.07 -3.16 18.38
N GLY A 256 22.16 -3.75 19.16
CA GLY A 256 22.14 -3.67 20.64
C GLY A 256 21.48 -2.41 21.22
N GLY A 257 20.91 -1.55 20.37
CA GLY A 257 20.04 -0.42 20.70
C GLY A 257 18.67 -0.55 20.03
N LEU A 258 18.03 0.58 19.72
CA LEU A 258 16.71 0.63 19.07
C LEU A 258 16.72 1.50 17.81
N VAL A 259 15.93 1.06 16.84
CA VAL A 259 15.29 1.94 15.86
C VAL A 259 13.92 2.28 16.41
N MET A 260 13.57 3.57 16.45
CA MET A 260 12.26 4.07 16.88
C MET A 260 11.76 5.10 15.87
N GLY A 261 10.53 4.96 15.42
CA GLY A 261 9.89 5.94 14.53
C GLY A 261 8.39 5.97 14.73
N GLY A 262 7.67 6.76 13.94
CA GLY A 262 6.23 6.90 14.11
C GLY A 262 5.56 7.64 12.96
N TYR A 263 4.24 7.78 13.07
CA TYR A 263 3.42 8.50 12.08
C TYR A 263 2.71 9.64 12.80
N GLU A 264 3.27 10.83 12.66
CA GLU A 264 2.78 12.06 13.25
C GLU A 264 1.46 12.51 12.61
N ARG A 265 0.70 13.32 13.35
CA ARG A 265 -0.60 13.86 12.90
C ARG A 265 -0.46 14.97 11.87
N ASP A 266 0.70 15.62 11.80
CA ASP A 266 1.02 16.71 10.88
C ASP A 266 2.10 16.26 9.87
N PRO A 267 1.71 15.50 8.83
CA PRO A 267 2.66 15.00 7.84
C PRO A 267 3.28 16.12 7.02
N ALA A 268 4.56 15.97 6.68
CA ALA A 268 5.26 16.89 5.78
C ALA A 268 5.34 16.30 4.35
N PRO A 269 4.48 16.75 3.40
CA PRO A 269 4.64 16.41 1.99
C PRO A 269 5.92 17.02 1.43
N TRP A 270 6.56 16.31 0.51
CA TRP A 270 7.82 16.71 -0.09
C TRP A 270 7.83 16.57 -1.61
N GLY A 271 8.72 17.31 -2.28
CA GLY A 271 8.93 17.20 -3.72
C GLY A 271 7.73 17.65 -4.56
N LEU A 272 6.82 18.46 -4.01
CA LEU A 272 5.61 18.90 -4.70
C LEU A 272 5.94 19.68 -5.97
N ASP A 273 7.00 20.49 -5.95
CA ASP A 273 7.48 21.28 -7.10
C ASP A 273 8.52 20.53 -7.96
N GLY A 274 8.62 19.22 -7.78
CA GLY A 274 9.61 18.37 -8.43
C GLY A 274 10.69 17.93 -7.45
N ILE A 275 11.17 16.71 -7.65
CA ILE A 275 12.27 16.14 -6.88
C ILE A 275 13.59 16.48 -7.57
N PRO A 276 14.62 16.98 -6.86
CA PRO A 276 15.91 17.26 -7.49
C PRO A 276 16.48 16.04 -8.21
N ALA A 277 17.00 16.26 -9.43
CA ALA A 277 17.47 15.19 -10.31
C ALA A 277 18.69 14.44 -9.75
N ASP A 278 19.43 15.05 -8.82
CA ASP A 278 20.60 14.47 -8.13
C ASP A 278 20.25 13.87 -6.75
N PHE A 279 18.97 13.85 -6.35
CA PHE A 279 18.52 13.25 -5.09
C PHE A 279 18.59 11.71 -5.15
N ASN A 280 19.78 11.14 -4.92
CA ASN A 280 20.05 9.71 -4.98
C ASN A 280 20.84 9.30 -3.74
N GLY A 281 20.35 8.31 -2.99
CA GLY A 281 21.01 7.88 -1.75
C GLY A 281 21.11 9.00 -0.70
N ARG A 282 20.18 9.96 -0.74
CA ARG A 282 20.14 11.15 0.12
C ARG A 282 18.94 11.11 1.05
N LEU A 283 19.11 11.77 2.18
CA LEU A 283 18.07 12.00 3.17
C LEU A 283 17.68 13.48 3.16
N LEU A 284 16.48 13.76 3.65
CA LEU A 284 16.05 15.11 3.94
C LEU A 284 16.78 15.64 5.18
N THR A 285 16.71 16.94 5.41
CA THR A 285 17.18 17.53 6.65
C THR A 285 16.36 17.00 7.81
N GLU A 286 17.03 16.68 8.92
CA GLU A 286 16.39 16.26 10.17
C GLU A 286 15.41 17.35 10.67
N ASP A 287 14.21 16.95 11.09
CA ASP A 287 13.18 17.86 11.62
C ASP A 287 12.80 17.44 13.05
N TRP A 288 13.66 17.82 13.99
CA TRP A 288 13.52 17.47 15.39
C TRP A 288 12.24 18.03 16.03
N ASP A 289 11.78 19.21 15.60
CA ASP A 289 10.58 19.85 16.14
C ASP A 289 9.32 19.06 15.72
N ARG A 290 9.26 18.61 14.46
CA ARG A 290 8.17 17.73 14.00
C ARG A 290 8.22 16.35 14.66
N PHE A 291 9.41 15.85 14.93
CA PHE A 291 9.61 14.53 15.54
C PHE A 291 9.34 14.50 17.06
N ASP A 292 9.47 15.62 17.77
CA ASP A 292 9.37 15.69 19.23
C ASP A 292 8.08 15.05 19.81
N PRO A 293 6.86 15.27 19.26
CA PRO A 293 5.66 14.60 19.76
C PRO A 293 5.76 13.07 19.72
N LEU A 294 6.37 12.50 18.67
CA LEU A 294 6.60 11.06 18.59
C LEU A 294 7.67 10.61 19.60
N MET A 295 8.68 11.43 19.84
CA MET A 295 9.69 11.16 20.88
C MET A 295 9.05 11.09 22.27
N GLN A 296 8.20 12.05 22.64
CA GLN A 296 7.50 12.04 23.92
C GLN A 296 6.64 10.77 24.08
N ASN A 297 5.88 10.42 23.04
CA ASN A 297 5.08 9.21 22.99
C ASN A 297 5.93 7.93 23.11
N ALA A 298 7.12 7.91 22.51
CA ALA A 298 8.00 6.76 22.64
C ALA A 298 8.66 6.65 24.01
N ILE A 299 8.97 7.76 24.67
CA ILE A 299 9.46 7.75 26.06
C ILE A 299 8.38 7.21 27.00
N GLU A 300 7.11 7.53 26.77
CA GLU A 300 5.99 6.94 27.51
C GLU A 300 5.99 5.40 27.38
N ARG A 301 6.12 4.89 26.14
CA ARG A 301 6.13 3.44 25.92
C ARG A 301 7.43 2.76 26.31
N VAL A 302 8.58 3.42 26.15
CA VAL A 302 9.92 2.88 26.38
C VAL A 302 10.73 3.90 27.20
N PRO A 303 10.55 3.92 28.54
CA PRO A 303 11.12 4.97 29.40
C PRO A 303 12.64 5.12 29.33
N SER A 304 13.37 4.05 28.99
CA SER A 304 14.83 4.09 28.82
C SER A 304 15.30 5.00 27.67
N LEU A 305 14.40 5.40 26.76
CA LEU A 305 14.72 6.38 25.71
C LEU A 305 15.01 7.78 26.25
N LYS A 306 14.54 8.11 27.46
CA LYS A 306 14.79 9.42 28.10
C LYS A 306 16.28 9.72 28.25
N ASP A 307 17.07 8.70 28.55
CA ASP A 307 18.51 8.79 28.79
C ASP A 307 19.32 8.19 27.63
N ALA A 308 18.67 7.78 26.54
CA ALA A 308 19.33 7.14 25.41
C ALA A 308 20.07 8.16 24.54
N GLU A 309 21.30 7.83 24.16
CA GLU A 309 22.04 8.61 23.18
C GLU A 309 21.60 8.27 21.76
N VAL A 310 21.24 9.28 20.97
CA VAL A 310 20.86 9.12 19.56
C VAL A 310 22.10 9.15 18.68
N VAL A 311 22.23 8.15 17.80
CA VAL A 311 23.26 8.12 16.74
C VAL A 311 22.87 9.07 15.61
N ARG A 312 21.60 9.01 15.20
CA ARG A 312 21.08 9.77 14.05
C ARG A 312 19.56 9.82 14.07
N LEU A 313 18.98 10.93 13.61
CA LEU A 313 17.61 11.00 13.13
C LEU A 313 17.61 10.83 11.60
N VAL A 314 16.89 9.84 11.11
CA VAL A 314 16.74 9.60 9.68
C VAL A 314 15.45 10.26 9.22
N ASN A 315 15.55 11.22 8.31
CA ASN A 315 14.40 11.82 7.63
C ASN A 315 14.43 11.44 6.15
N GLY A 316 13.56 10.52 5.73
CA GLY A 316 13.57 9.95 4.38
C GLY A 316 12.24 10.16 3.65
N PRO A 317 12.24 10.50 2.36
CA PRO A 317 11.01 10.62 1.60
C PRO A 317 10.46 9.23 1.21
N GLU A 318 9.17 9.02 1.46
CA GLU A 318 8.46 7.80 1.12
C GLU A 318 7.25 8.06 0.21
N ALA A 319 7.00 7.15 -0.73
CA ALA A 319 5.90 7.27 -1.68
C ALA A 319 4.56 6.82 -1.06
N PHE A 320 3.67 7.76 -0.78
CA PHE A 320 2.31 7.50 -0.31
C PHE A 320 1.26 7.69 -1.40
N THR A 321 0.20 6.90 -1.33
CA THR A 321 -0.95 6.93 -2.25
C THR A 321 -2.19 7.49 -1.55
N PRO A 322 -3.19 7.97 -2.32
CA PRO A 322 -4.44 8.52 -1.77
C PRO A 322 -5.30 7.58 -0.93
N ASP A 323 -5.04 6.27 -0.98
CA ASP A 323 -5.75 5.26 -0.19
C ASP A 323 -4.86 4.45 0.74
N GLY A 324 -3.53 4.63 0.70
CA GLY A 324 -2.57 3.91 1.53
C GLY A 324 -2.19 2.53 0.99
N GLU A 325 -2.64 2.18 -0.22
CA GLU A 325 -2.36 0.88 -0.84
C GLU A 325 -1.43 1.00 -2.05
N PHE A 326 -0.79 -0.12 -2.39
CA PHE A 326 0.11 -0.26 -3.54
C PHE A 326 -0.56 0.15 -4.87
N ILE A 327 0.23 0.57 -5.86
CA ILE A 327 -0.21 0.79 -7.25
C ILE A 327 0.47 -0.25 -8.13
N LEU A 328 -0.23 -1.33 -8.44
CA LEU A 328 0.28 -2.52 -9.12
C LEU A 328 -0.55 -2.82 -10.38
N GLY A 329 0.08 -3.12 -11.50
CA GLY A 329 -0.61 -3.65 -12.68
C GLY A 329 -0.54 -2.76 -13.93
N PRO A 330 -1.27 -3.15 -14.99
CA PRO A 330 -1.20 -2.49 -16.29
C PRO A 330 -1.92 -1.13 -16.30
N SER A 331 -1.39 -0.15 -17.02
CA SER A 331 -2.03 1.15 -17.24
C SER A 331 -2.93 1.16 -18.48
N GLU A 332 -3.51 2.32 -18.82
CA GLU A 332 -4.18 2.56 -20.10
C GLU A 332 -3.26 2.49 -21.33
N VAL A 333 -1.94 2.61 -21.16
CA VAL A 333 -0.95 2.44 -22.23
C VAL A 333 -0.50 0.98 -22.27
N ARG A 334 -0.73 0.31 -23.40
CA ARG A 334 -0.40 -1.12 -23.55
C ARG A 334 1.09 -1.33 -23.33
N GLY A 335 1.42 -2.30 -22.49
CA GLY A 335 2.82 -2.61 -22.16
C GLY A 335 3.43 -1.71 -21.07
N PHE A 336 2.77 -0.63 -20.63
CA PHE A 336 3.24 0.17 -19.50
C PHE A 336 2.54 -0.26 -18.21
N TRP A 337 3.33 -0.80 -17.27
CA TRP A 337 2.92 -1.29 -15.97
C TRP A 337 3.43 -0.37 -14.87
N VAL A 338 2.71 -0.33 -13.75
CA VAL A 338 3.11 0.41 -12.55
C VAL A 338 3.28 -0.57 -11.40
N ALA A 339 4.35 -0.39 -10.62
CA ALA A 339 4.59 -1.08 -9.36
C ALA A 339 5.22 -0.09 -8.36
N ALA A 340 4.39 0.77 -7.77
CA ALA A 340 4.83 1.89 -6.93
C ALA A 340 3.86 2.15 -5.76
N GLY A 341 4.10 3.22 -4.98
CA GLY A 341 3.18 3.66 -3.93
C GLY A 341 3.12 2.73 -2.74
N PHE A 342 4.28 2.34 -2.19
CA PHE A 342 4.36 1.25 -1.22
C PHE A 342 3.97 1.67 0.21
N CYS A 343 3.70 2.97 0.47
CA CYS A 343 3.09 3.48 1.71
C CYS A 343 3.70 2.89 3.00
N ALA A 344 5.04 2.94 3.14
CA ALA A 344 5.79 2.36 4.25
C ALA A 344 5.67 0.83 4.47
N HIS A 345 5.08 0.10 3.52
CA HIS A 345 4.97 -1.36 3.51
C HIS A 345 5.91 -2.03 2.52
N GLY A 346 6.80 -1.27 1.89
CA GLY A 346 7.60 -1.73 0.76
C GLY A 346 8.44 -2.96 1.07
N LEU A 347 9.12 -2.97 2.21
CA LEU A 347 9.97 -4.10 2.62
C LEU A 347 9.15 -5.28 3.12
N ALA A 348 7.98 -5.04 3.72
CA ALA A 348 7.10 -6.11 4.15
C ALA A 348 6.47 -6.86 2.97
N GLY A 349 6.19 -6.14 1.87
CA GLY A 349 5.47 -6.67 0.72
C GLY A 349 6.33 -6.99 -0.50
N ALA A 350 7.62 -6.61 -0.54
CA ALA A 350 8.40 -6.64 -1.78
C ALA A 350 8.46 -8.02 -2.42
N GLY A 351 8.65 -9.09 -1.63
CA GLY A 351 8.81 -10.44 -2.15
C GLY A 351 7.55 -10.93 -2.86
N GLY A 352 6.38 -10.84 -2.21
CA GLY A 352 5.10 -11.25 -2.76
C GLY A 352 4.55 -10.28 -3.80
N MET A 353 4.81 -8.97 -3.68
CA MET A 353 4.44 -7.98 -4.70
C MET A 353 5.18 -8.25 -6.01
N GLY A 354 6.48 -8.51 -5.95
CA GLY A 354 7.26 -8.86 -7.14
C GLY A 354 6.74 -10.15 -7.79
N ARG A 355 6.36 -11.15 -6.97
CA ARG A 355 5.72 -12.38 -7.45
C ARG A 355 4.40 -12.09 -8.16
N LEU A 356 3.50 -11.34 -7.52
CA LEU A 356 2.19 -10.96 -8.06
C LEU A 356 2.34 -10.29 -9.44
N VAL A 357 3.18 -9.26 -9.52
CA VAL A 357 3.36 -8.49 -10.76
C VAL A 357 3.99 -9.35 -11.85
N ALA A 358 5.01 -10.14 -11.52
CA ALA A 358 5.66 -11.02 -12.48
C ALA A 358 4.72 -12.12 -12.99
N GLU A 359 4.00 -12.83 -12.11
CA GLU A 359 3.00 -13.83 -12.51
C GLU A 359 1.90 -13.21 -13.36
N TRP A 360 1.43 -12.01 -13.02
CA TRP A 360 0.44 -11.30 -13.83
C TRP A 360 0.98 -10.96 -15.23
N ILE A 361 2.21 -10.49 -15.33
CA ILE A 361 2.88 -10.22 -16.62
C ILE A 361 3.02 -11.51 -17.44
N VAL A 362 3.49 -12.60 -16.83
CA VAL A 362 3.80 -13.85 -17.54
C VAL A 362 2.54 -14.61 -17.95
N ASN A 363 1.54 -14.67 -17.07
CA ASN A 363 0.33 -15.48 -17.26
C ASN A 363 -0.84 -14.67 -17.85
N GLY A 364 -0.73 -13.35 -17.94
CA GLY A 364 -1.79 -12.45 -18.42
C GLY A 364 -2.89 -12.16 -17.39
N ARG A 365 -2.87 -12.82 -16.22
CA ARG A 365 -3.82 -12.63 -15.11
C ARG A 365 -3.13 -12.82 -13.76
N PRO A 366 -3.56 -12.13 -12.69
CA PRO A 366 -3.01 -12.33 -11.36
C PRO A 366 -3.56 -13.62 -10.72
N GLU A 367 -2.78 -14.30 -9.87
CA GLU A 367 -3.23 -15.50 -9.14
C GLU A 367 -4.14 -15.18 -7.94
N ILE A 368 -4.02 -13.97 -7.40
CA ILE A 368 -4.86 -13.44 -6.32
C ILE A 368 -5.58 -12.19 -6.80
N ASP A 369 -6.72 -11.87 -6.19
CA ASP A 369 -7.45 -10.65 -6.50
C ASP A 369 -6.57 -9.42 -6.24
N ALA A 370 -6.33 -8.63 -7.28
CA ALA A 370 -5.47 -7.45 -7.22
C ALA A 370 -6.25 -6.13 -7.21
N TRP A 371 -7.59 -6.14 -7.12
CA TRP A 371 -8.42 -4.96 -7.35
C TRP A 371 -8.07 -3.78 -6.43
N GLU A 372 -7.84 -4.05 -5.13
CA GLU A 372 -7.45 -3.02 -4.15
C GLU A 372 -6.10 -2.37 -4.46
N MET A 373 -5.24 -3.05 -5.22
CA MET A 373 -3.92 -2.58 -5.60
C MET A 373 -3.82 -2.18 -7.09
N ASP A 374 -4.85 -2.48 -7.90
CA ASP A 374 -4.82 -2.29 -9.36
C ASP A 374 -4.51 -0.83 -9.68
N SER A 375 -3.58 -0.59 -10.60
CA SER A 375 -3.14 0.75 -10.98
C SER A 375 -4.26 1.60 -11.59
N ARG A 376 -5.30 0.95 -12.13
CA ARG A 376 -6.46 1.58 -12.78
C ARG A 376 -7.62 1.85 -11.83
N ARG A 377 -7.49 1.53 -10.53
CA ARG A 377 -8.55 1.81 -9.53
C ARG A 377 -8.77 3.31 -9.31
N PHE A 378 -7.75 4.12 -9.61
CA PHE A 378 -7.82 5.58 -9.48
C PHE A 378 -8.44 6.21 -10.72
N GLY A 379 -9.52 6.96 -10.54
CA GLY A 379 -10.16 7.71 -11.62
C GLY A 379 -9.41 8.98 -12.02
N ARG A 380 -9.84 9.60 -13.12
CA ARG A 380 -9.23 10.83 -13.69
C ARG A 380 -9.10 12.01 -12.73
N HIS A 381 -9.89 12.06 -11.66
CA HIS A 381 -9.79 13.14 -10.66
C HIS A 381 -8.46 13.13 -9.91
N TYR A 382 -7.77 11.98 -9.84
CA TYR A 382 -6.42 11.88 -9.29
C TYR A 382 -5.32 12.43 -10.22
N MET A 383 -5.68 12.96 -11.40
CA MET A 383 -4.80 13.86 -12.16
C MET A 383 -4.60 15.19 -11.42
N SER A 384 -5.51 15.58 -10.53
CA SER A 384 -5.33 16.74 -9.67
C SER A 384 -4.34 16.41 -8.56
N ARG A 385 -3.21 17.13 -8.56
CA ARG A 385 -2.21 17.04 -7.50
C ARG A 385 -2.79 17.46 -6.14
N ASP A 386 -3.63 18.49 -6.11
CA ASP A 386 -4.21 19.00 -4.86
C ASP A 386 -5.18 18.00 -4.24
N TYR A 387 -6.00 17.33 -5.07
CA TYR A 387 -6.87 16.25 -4.59
C TYR A 387 -6.06 15.05 -4.08
N THR A 388 -5.05 14.64 -4.84
CA THR A 388 -4.13 13.57 -4.43
C THR A 388 -3.47 13.91 -3.09
N LEU A 389 -2.92 15.12 -2.95
CA LEU A 389 -2.29 15.60 -1.73
C LEU A 389 -3.24 15.59 -0.53
N ALA A 390 -4.44 16.16 -0.66
CA ALA A 390 -5.42 16.19 0.42
C ALA A 390 -5.74 14.77 0.94
N ARG A 391 -5.93 13.81 0.04
CA ARG A 391 -6.20 12.41 0.39
C ARG A 391 -5.00 11.73 1.02
N THR A 392 -3.81 11.95 0.47
CA THR A 392 -2.60 11.33 1.00
C THR A 392 -2.24 11.87 2.39
N VAL A 393 -2.46 13.16 2.66
CA VAL A 393 -2.31 13.76 4.01
C VAL A 393 -3.25 13.10 5.01
N GLU A 394 -4.53 12.92 4.66
CA GLU A 394 -5.48 12.19 5.53
C GLU A 394 -5.06 10.74 5.77
N VAL A 395 -4.56 10.05 4.74
CA VAL A 395 -4.07 8.67 4.87
C VAL A 395 -2.89 8.58 5.82
N TYR A 396 -1.88 9.44 5.68
CA TYR A 396 -0.70 9.43 6.56
C TYR A 396 -1.09 9.80 8.00
N SER A 397 -1.77 10.94 8.19
CA SER A 397 -2.14 11.44 9.53
C SER A 397 -3.08 10.51 10.30
N THR A 398 -3.77 9.60 9.61
CA THR A 398 -4.66 8.60 10.20
C THR A 398 -4.14 7.16 10.07
N TYR A 399 -2.85 6.98 9.77
CA TYR A 399 -2.23 5.68 9.47
C TYR A 399 -2.49 4.64 10.57
N TYR A 400 -2.40 5.05 11.83
CA TYR A 400 -2.68 4.15 12.95
C TYR A 400 -4.12 4.17 13.43
N ASP A 401 -4.99 5.05 12.93
CA ASP A 401 -6.35 5.17 13.47
C ASP A 401 -7.15 3.88 13.33
N VAL A 402 -8.03 3.72 14.30
CA VAL A 402 -9.02 2.66 14.37
C VAL A 402 -10.02 2.82 13.21
N LYS A 403 -10.01 1.90 12.24
CA LYS A 403 -10.90 1.95 11.06
C LYS A 403 -12.13 1.06 11.24
N TYR A 404 -13.27 1.66 11.53
CA TYR A 404 -14.55 0.96 11.70
C TYR A 404 -15.18 0.53 10.36
N PRO A 405 -16.06 -0.48 10.33
CA PRO A 405 -16.88 -0.80 9.18
C PRO A 405 -17.70 0.42 8.79
N GLY A 406 -17.71 0.75 7.49
CA GLY A 406 -18.34 1.98 7.01
C GLY A 406 -17.53 3.25 7.29
N HIS A 407 -16.28 3.15 7.77
CA HIS A 407 -15.39 4.31 7.87
C HIS A 407 -15.07 4.82 6.48
N GLU A 408 -15.15 6.13 6.33
CA GLU A 408 -14.92 6.79 5.06
C GLU A 408 -14.06 8.02 5.24
N ARG A 409 -13.28 8.28 4.20
CA ARG A 409 -12.36 9.39 4.14
C ARG A 409 -13.11 10.68 3.84
N SER A 410 -12.68 11.77 4.47
CA SER A 410 -13.32 13.08 4.45
C SER A 410 -12.59 14.10 3.56
N ALA A 411 -11.28 13.96 3.38
CA ALA A 411 -10.49 14.94 2.67
C ALA A 411 -10.89 15.02 1.19
N GLY A 412 -10.96 16.25 0.67
CA GLY A 412 -11.32 16.55 -0.71
C GLY A 412 -12.80 16.39 -1.06
N ARG A 413 -13.69 16.20 -0.08
CA ARG A 413 -15.14 16.08 -0.30
C ARG A 413 -15.88 17.42 -0.15
N PRO A 414 -16.98 17.64 -0.91
CA PRO A 414 -17.47 16.81 -2.01
C PRO A 414 -16.65 17.02 -3.30
N LEU A 415 -16.42 15.95 -4.07
CA LEU A 415 -15.71 16.02 -5.35
C LEU A 415 -16.64 15.87 -6.55
N ARG A 416 -17.43 14.78 -6.58
CA ARG A 416 -18.41 14.49 -7.65
C ARG A 416 -19.78 14.34 -7.02
N THR A 417 -20.75 15.07 -7.56
CA THR A 417 -22.12 15.08 -7.03
C THR A 417 -23.10 14.73 -8.14
N SER A 418 -24.15 14.00 -7.79
CA SER A 418 -25.23 13.71 -8.74
C SER A 418 -26.09 14.96 -8.97
N PRO A 419 -26.89 15.00 -10.05
CA PRO A 419 -27.88 16.05 -10.24
C PRO A 419 -28.90 16.16 -9.10
N ALA A 420 -29.14 15.06 -8.37
CA ALA A 420 -30.04 15.01 -7.23
C ALA A 420 -29.38 15.50 -5.92
N TYR A 421 -28.05 15.69 -5.89
CA TYR A 421 -27.30 16.00 -4.68
C TYR A 421 -27.85 17.17 -3.84
N PRO A 422 -28.24 18.34 -4.42
CA PRO A 422 -28.83 19.42 -3.63
C PRO A 422 -30.10 18.97 -2.89
N ARG A 423 -30.98 18.23 -3.58
CA ARG A 423 -32.21 17.70 -2.98
C ARG A 423 -31.92 16.65 -1.92
N LEU A 424 -30.95 15.76 -2.16
CA LEU A 424 -30.54 14.74 -1.20
C LEU A 424 -29.99 15.37 0.08
N ARG A 425 -29.21 16.45 -0.03
CA ARG A 425 -28.76 17.25 1.12
C ARG A 425 -29.92 17.86 1.90
N GLU A 426 -30.89 18.48 1.22
CA GLU A 426 -32.09 19.03 1.87
C GLU A 426 -32.89 17.98 2.63
N LEU A 427 -32.91 16.75 2.13
CA LEU A 427 -33.56 15.60 2.78
C LEU A 427 -32.76 15.04 3.98
N GLY A 428 -31.60 15.62 4.31
CA GLY A 428 -30.78 15.19 5.44
C GLY A 428 -29.98 13.93 5.19
N ALA A 429 -29.54 13.70 3.94
CA ALA A 429 -28.68 12.57 3.60
C ALA A 429 -27.36 12.57 4.39
N ALA A 430 -27.03 11.45 5.00
CA ALA A 430 -25.69 11.11 5.44
C ALA A 430 -24.93 10.56 4.23
N PHE A 431 -23.98 11.36 3.71
CA PHE A 431 -23.24 10.98 2.51
C PHE A 431 -22.01 10.15 2.85
N GLY A 432 -21.86 9.09 2.08
CA GLY A 432 -20.59 8.45 1.86
C GLY A 432 -19.91 8.77 0.52
N GLU A 433 -18.76 8.15 0.27
CA GLU A 433 -17.89 8.38 -0.89
C GLU A 433 -17.54 7.07 -1.61
N LYS A 434 -17.69 7.07 -2.95
CA LYS A 434 -17.22 5.99 -3.84
C LYS A 434 -16.63 6.58 -5.13
N SER A 435 -15.32 6.43 -5.35
CA SER A 435 -14.61 6.94 -6.54
C SER A 435 -14.85 8.44 -6.79
N GLY A 436 -14.82 9.21 -5.71
CA GLY A 436 -15.07 10.65 -5.66
C GLY A 436 -16.55 11.04 -5.64
N TRP A 437 -17.49 10.11 -5.82
CA TRP A 437 -18.92 10.40 -5.78
C TRP A 437 -19.44 10.48 -4.36
N GLU A 438 -20.17 11.55 -4.05
CA GLU A 438 -21.06 11.61 -2.89
C GLU A 438 -22.26 10.68 -3.13
N ARG A 439 -22.35 9.62 -2.34
CA ARG A 439 -23.41 8.60 -2.38
C ARG A 439 -24.13 8.60 -1.04
N VAL A 440 -25.46 8.61 -1.05
CA VAL A 440 -26.24 8.54 0.20
C VAL A 440 -26.05 7.16 0.85
N ASN A 441 -25.68 7.15 2.12
CA ASN A 441 -25.65 5.94 2.95
C ASN A 441 -27.02 5.71 3.62
N TRP A 442 -27.62 6.78 4.16
CA TRP A 442 -28.99 6.83 4.70
C TRP A 442 -29.44 8.30 4.81
N PHE A 443 -30.69 8.55 5.20
CA PHE A 443 -31.20 9.88 5.53
C PHE A 443 -31.45 9.99 7.04
N GLU A 444 -30.69 10.86 7.70
CA GLU A 444 -30.73 10.99 9.17
C GLU A 444 -32.14 11.28 9.73
N PRO A 445 -33.01 12.07 9.06
CA PRO A 445 -34.37 12.28 9.53
C PRO A 445 -35.22 11.00 9.66
N ASN A 446 -34.86 9.90 8.98
CA ASN A 446 -35.56 8.63 9.09
C ASN A 446 -35.23 7.86 10.38
N ALA A 447 -34.16 8.23 11.08
CA ALA A 447 -33.73 7.51 12.29
C ALA A 447 -34.80 7.49 13.38
N ALA A 448 -35.62 8.54 13.49
CA ALA A 448 -36.73 8.61 14.45
C ALA A 448 -37.84 7.56 14.22
N ARG A 449 -37.86 6.92 13.05
CA ARG A 449 -38.80 5.84 12.70
C ARG A 449 -38.15 4.45 12.75
N GLY A 450 -36.84 4.40 12.98
CA GLY A 450 -36.05 3.18 12.98
C GLY A 450 -36.00 2.50 14.34
N ASP A 451 -35.58 1.24 14.36
CA ASP A 451 -35.36 0.47 15.58
C ASP A 451 -33.87 0.45 15.96
N GLU A 452 -33.50 1.26 16.95
CA GLU A 452 -32.14 1.34 17.51
C GLU A 452 -31.67 0.02 18.13
N SER A 453 -32.58 -0.87 18.57
CA SER A 453 -32.21 -2.17 19.11
C SER A 453 -31.58 -3.11 18.07
N MET A 454 -31.73 -2.80 16.78
CA MET A 454 -31.11 -3.53 15.68
C MET A 454 -29.65 -3.12 15.41
N ARG A 455 -29.11 -2.11 16.11
CA ARG A 455 -27.71 -1.71 15.96
C ARG A 455 -26.79 -2.91 16.21
N PRO A 456 -25.86 -3.23 15.29
CA PRO A 456 -24.86 -4.25 15.56
C PRO A 456 -24.08 -3.94 16.85
N ARG A 457 -23.77 -4.95 17.65
CA ARG A 457 -23.04 -4.74 18.91
C ARG A 457 -21.58 -4.36 18.65
N GLY A 458 -21.02 -3.56 19.56
CA GLY A 458 -19.60 -3.20 19.60
C GLY A 458 -19.13 -2.44 18.36
N TRP A 459 -17.93 -2.77 17.91
CA TRP A 459 -17.21 -2.19 16.77
C TRP A 459 -18.05 -2.06 15.50
N ALA A 460 -18.84 -3.08 15.15
CA ALA A 460 -19.61 -3.11 13.92
C ALA A 460 -20.77 -2.11 13.88
N GLY A 461 -21.26 -1.67 15.04
CA GLY A 461 -22.36 -0.72 15.14
C GLY A 461 -21.93 0.73 15.26
N ARG A 462 -20.61 1.03 15.21
CA ARG A 462 -20.11 2.38 15.47
C ARG A 462 -20.53 3.40 14.41
N LEU A 463 -20.59 2.98 13.14
CA LEU A 463 -21.00 3.80 12.01
C LEU A 463 -22.28 3.24 11.38
N TRP A 464 -23.35 3.27 12.17
CA TRP A 464 -24.67 2.74 11.82
C TRP A 464 -25.78 3.71 12.29
N SER A 465 -26.92 3.70 11.61
CA SER A 465 -28.09 4.52 11.97
C SER A 465 -29.39 3.70 11.90
N PRO A 466 -30.35 3.91 12.82
CA PRO A 466 -31.71 3.35 12.73
C PRO A 466 -32.42 3.69 11.42
N ALA A 467 -32.01 4.78 10.76
CA ALA A 467 -32.52 5.15 9.45
C ALA A 467 -32.43 3.98 8.44
N ILE A 468 -31.39 3.14 8.55
CA ILE A 468 -31.18 1.97 7.69
C ILE A 468 -32.35 0.97 7.81
N GLU A 469 -32.83 0.69 9.02
CA GLU A 469 -33.98 -0.19 9.24
C GLU A 469 -35.25 0.43 8.65
N ALA A 470 -35.49 1.70 8.97
CA ALA A 470 -36.68 2.40 8.52
C ALA A 470 -36.76 2.47 6.99
N GLU A 471 -35.62 2.73 6.33
CA GLU A 471 -35.51 2.79 4.88
C GLU A 471 -35.64 1.41 4.23
N HIS A 472 -35.05 0.37 4.82
CA HIS A 472 -35.24 -1.01 4.38
C HIS A 472 -36.73 -1.40 4.42
N ARG A 473 -37.41 -1.15 5.55
CA ARG A 473 -38.85 -1.42 5.69
C ARG A 473 -39.67 -0.59 4.68
N GLY A 474 -39.34 0.69 4.52
CA GLY A 474 -39.96 1.57 3.52
C GLY A 474 -39.86 1.01 2.11
N CYS A 475 -38.67 0.53 1.71
CA CYS A 475 -38.47 -0.10 0.40
C CYS A 475 -39.27 -1.39 0.23
N ARG A 476 -39.35 -2.21 1.28
CA ARG A 476 -40.04 -3.50 1.26
C ARG A 476 -41.57 -3.37 1.22
N GLU A 477 -42.11 -2.39 1.93
CA GLU A 477 -43.55 -2.28 2.19
C GLU A 477 -44.23 -1.16 1.39
N SER A 478 -43.44 -0.32 0.71
CA SER A 478 -43.95 0.77 -0.11
C SER A 478 -43.12 0.95 -1.40
N ALA A 479 -42.35 2.03 -1.51
CA ALA A 479 -41.45 2.29 -2.62
C ALA A 479 -40.19 3.01 -2.13
N GLY A 480 -39.04 2.65 -2.71
CA GLY A 480 -37.75 3.31 -2.47
C GLY A 480 -37.22 3.97 -3.74
N LEU A 481 -36.62 5.15 -3.61
CA LEU A 481 -35.91 5.83 -4.70
C LEU A 481 -34.42 5.85 -4.39
N PHE A 482 -33.62 5.27 -5.28
CA PHE A 482 -32.17 5.18 -5.14
C PHE A 482 -31.47 6.00 -6.21
N ASP A 483 -30.46 6.77 -5.81
CA ASP A 483 -29.56 7.45 -6.74
C ASP A 483 -28.39 6.54 -7.14
N PHE A 484 -28.47 5.99 -8.36
CA PHE A 484 -27.42 5.16 -8.96
C PHE A 484 -26.51 5.93 -9.95
N THR A 485 -26.44 7.25 -9.83
CA THR A 485 -25.56 8.08 -10.67
C THR A 485 -24.09 7.66 -10.57
N SER A 486 -23.65 7.17 -9.41
CA SER A 486 -22.26 6.76 -9.14
C SER A 486 -21.81 5.48 -9.84
N PHE A 487 -22.73 4.65 -10.36
CA PHE A 487 -22.36 3.43 -11.10
C PHE A 487 -21.53 3.75 -12.34
N ALA A 488 -20.52 2.93 -12.61
CA ALA A 488 -19.78 2.98 -13.87
C ALA A 488 -20.73 2.70 -15.04
N LYS A 489 -20.62 3.51 -16.09
CA LYS A 489 -21.45 3.43 -17.29
C LYS A 489 -20.50 3.40 -18.48
N ILE A 490 -20.53 2.30 -19.23
CA ILE A 490 -19.68 2.09 -20.41
C ILE A 490 -20.61 1.91 -21.61
N GLU A 491 -20.32 2.63 -22.68
CA GLU A 491 -21.04 2.54 -23.93
C GLU A 491 -20.15 1.90 -25.01
N VAL A 492 -20.61 0.78 -25.56
CA VAL A 492 -19.90 0.04 -26.63
C VAL A 492 -20.72 0.17 -27.91
N ARG A 493 -20.13 0.78 -28.94
CA ARG A 493 -20.79 1.06 -30.23
C ARG A 493 -19.93 0.60 -31.40
N GLY A 494 -20.57 0.40 -32.56
CA GLY A 494 -19.93 -0.01 -33.81
C GLY A 494 -20.40 -1.39 -34.29
N SER A 495 -20.09 -1.72 -35.55
CA SER A 495 -20.52 -2.97 -36.20
C SER A 495 -20.00 -4.22 -35.49
N GLY A 496 -18.87 -4.13 -34.79
CA GLY A 496 -18.29 -5.24 -34.01
C GLY A 496 -18.73 -5.32 -32.55
N ALA A 497 -19.57 -4.41 -32.04
CA ALA A 497 -19.88 -4.32 -30.61
C ALA A 497 -20.50 -5.61 -30.05
N ALA A 498 -21.45 -6.21 -30.78
CA ALA A 498 -22.10 -7.45 -30.36
C ALA A 498 -21.09 -8.61 -30.29
N SER A 499 -20.30 -8.81 -31.34
CA SER A 499 -19.29 -9.87 -31.39
C SER A 499 -18.20 -9.68 -30.34
N PHE A 500 -17.79 -8.44 -30.07
CA PHE A 500 -16.84 -8.12 -29.01
C PHE A 500 -17.37 -8.52 -27.63
N LEU A 501 -18.61 -8.13 -27.30
CA LEU A 501 -19.21 -8.45 -26.01
C LEU A 501 -19.49 -9.96 -25.86
N GLU A 502 -19.91 -10.65 -26.92
CA GLU A 502 -20.05 -12.12 -26.92
C GLU A 502 -18.72 -12.85 -26.72
N GLY A 503 -17.60 -12.23 -27.11
CA GLY A 503 -16.26 -12.79 -26.86
C GLY A 503 -15.73 -12.53 -25.44
N LEU A 504 -16.31 -11.57 -24.71
CA LEU A 504 -15.83 -11.11 -23.41
C LEU A 504 -16.73 -11.58 -22.24
N CYS A 505 -18.03 -11.75 -22.48
CA CYS A 505 -19.03 -12.04 -21.46
C CYS A 505 -19.40 -13.53 -21.43
N ASP A 506 -19.65 -14.07 -20.23
CA ASP A 506 -20.01 -15.49 -20.04
C ASP A 506 -21.48 -15.82 -20.36
N ASN A 507 -22.34 -14.80 -20.47
CA ASN A 507 -23.73 -14.97 -20.92
C ASN A 507 -23.94 -14.41 -22.32
N GLN A 508 -24.98 -14.93 -22.99
CA GLN A 508 -25.46 -14.35 -24.24
C GLN A 508 -26.02 -12.94 -24.01
N VAL A 509 -25.32 -11.94 -24.53
CA VAL A 509 -25.60 -10.50 -24.36
C VAL A 509 -26.27 -9.89 -25.61
N ALA A 510 -25.97 -10.41 -26.80
CA ALA A 510 -26.53 -9.99 -28.07
C ALA A 510 -27.90 -10.65 -28.34
N ARG A 511 -28.88 -10.39 -27.47
CA ARG A 511 -30.24 -11.00 -27.51
C ARG A 511 -31.31 -10.15 -28.21
N GLY A 512 -30.91 -9.14 -28.97
CA GLY A 512 -31.79 -8.15 -29.61
C GLY A 512 -31.99 -6.87 -28.79
N VAL A 513 -32.47 -5.81 -29.44
CA VAL A 513 -32.63 -4.47 -28.84
C VAL A 513 -33.64 -4.48 -27.68
N GLY A 514 -33.33 -3.76 -26.61
CA GLY A 514 -34.20 -3.60 -25.43
C GLY A 514 -34.08 -4.73 -24.39
N ARG A 515 -33.15 -5.66 -24.56
CA ARG A 515 -32.89 -6.73 -23.58
C ARG A 515 -31.78 -6.34 -22.59
N LEU A 516 -31.92 -6.82 -21.36
CA LEU A 516 -30.92 -6.72 -20.31
C LEU A 516 -30.42 -8.12 -19.96
N THR A 517 -29.11 -8.27 -19.90
CA THR A 517 -28.44 -9.51 -19.46
C THR A 517 -27.49 -9.14 -18.34
N TYR A 518 -27.65 -9.77 -17.17
CA TYR A 518 -26.62 -9.76 -16.14
C TYR A 518 -25.55 -10.79 -16.50
N THR A 519 -24.27 -10.40 -16.51
CA THR A 519 -23.17 -11.24 -16.97
C THR A 519 -21.86 -10.90 -16.26
N GLN A 520 -20.93 -11.85 -16.27
CA GLN A 520 -19.54 -11.66 -15.82
C GLN A 520 -18.63 -11.57 -17.05
N MET A 521 -17.49 -10.90 -16.88
CA MET A 521 -16.37 -10.95 -17.82
C MET A 521 -15.30 -11.86 -17.18
N LEU A 522 -14.87 -12.91 -17.89
CA LEU A 522 -14.00 -13.98 -17.36
C LEU A 522 -12.59 -13.95 -17.94
#